data_AF-A0A496NEK2-F1
#
_entry.id   AF-A0A496NEK2-F1
#
_cell.length_a   1.000
_cell.length_b   1.000
_cell.length_c   1.000
_cell.angle_alpha   90.00
_cell.angle_beta   90.00
_cell.angle_gamma   90.00
#
_symmetry.space_group_name_H-M   'P 1'
#
loop_
_entity.id
_entity.type
_entity.pdbx_description
1 polymer ?
#
loop_
_entity_poly.entity_id
_entity_poly.type
_entity_poly.pdbx_seq_one_letter_code
_entity_poly.pdbx_strand_id
1 'polypeptide(L)'
;MPYEHTKGNIMSATERISLRTTPQAKALIEQASQQMGVSMSHFILTTMYQKSLELLQASQKLQNVWLVDNNQDKMLIKDILDNSPPPTPEMLELLKLTESIEDFT
;
A
#
# COMPACT_ATOMS: atom_id res chain seq x y z
N MET A 1 11.35 -39.39 -34.33
CA MET A 1 11.07 -38.72 -33.04
C MET A 1 10.46 -37.37 -33.34
N PRO A 2 9.13 -37.18 -33.28
CA PRO A 2 8.52 -35.87 -33.51
C PRO A 2 8.55 -35.06 -32.21
N TYR A 3 9.08 -33.84 -32.30
CA TYR A 3 9.16 -32.90 -31.19
C TYR A 3 7.77 -32.28 -30.93
N GLU A 4 7.21 -32.54 -29.76
CA GLU A 4 6.01 -31.85 -29.29
C GLU A 4 6.34 -30.38 -29.00
N HIS A 5 5.80 -29.48 -29.81
CA HIS A 5 5.74 -28.06 -29.48
C HIS A 5 4.71 -27.87 -28.36
N THR A 6 5.16 -27.86 -27.11
CA THR A 6 4.41 -27.27 -26.01
C THR A 6 4.21 -25.79 -26.32
N LYS A 7 3.03 -25.45 -26.86
CA LYS A 7 2.58 -24.07 -27.00
C LYS A 7 2.44 -23.50 -25.59
N GLY A 8 3.50 -22.86 -25.10
CA GLY A 8 3.39 -21.92 -23.99
C GLY A 8 2.27 -20.97 -24.34
N ASN A 9 1.23 -20.94 -23.50
CA ASN A 9 0.12 -20.01 -23.64
C ASN A 9 0.71 -18.60 -23.60
N ILE A 10 0.94 -18.00 -24.77
CA ILE A 10 1.32 -16.60 -24.88
C ILE A 10 0.08 -15.86 -24.37
N MET A 11 0.09 -15.46 -23.09
CA MET A 11 -0.87 -14.50 -22.56
C MET A 11 -0.69 -13.23 -23.39
N SER A 12 -1.47 -13.12 -24.47
CA SER A 12 -1.51 -11.91 -25.26
C SER A 12 -2.07 -10.81 -24.38
N ALA A 13 -1.60 -9.57 -24.58
CA ALA A 13 -2.19 -8.42 -23.92
C ALA A 13 -3.62 -8.23 -24.46
N THR A 14 -4.59 -8.85 -23.79
CA THR A 14 -6.00 -8.87 -24.21
C THR A 14 -6.73 -7.60 -23.84
N GLU A 15 -6.31 -6.94 -22.76
CA GLU A 15 -6.97 -5.75 -22.22
C GLU A 15 -6.37 -4.45 -22.76
N ARG A 16 -7.24 -3.45 -22.98
CA ARG A 16 -6.86 -2.13 -23.49
C ARG A 16 -7.30 -1.05 -22.52
N ILE A 17 -6.40 -0.12 -22.23
CA ILE A 17 -6.68 1.09 -21.43
C ILE A 17 -6.70 2.29 -22.39
N SER A 18 -7.85 2.96 -22.49
CA SER A 18 -8.02 4.18 -23.29
C SER A 18 -7.99 5.41 -22.39
N LEU A 19 -7.06 6.34 -22.62
CA LEU A 19 -6.86 7.52 -21.78
C LEU A 19 -7.07 8.81 -22.57
N ARG A 20 -7.65 9.81 -21.90
CA ARG A 20 -7.67 11.21 -22.35
C ARG A 20 -6.83 12.02 -21.40
N THR A 21 -6.08 12.98 -21.93
CA THR A 21 -5.19 13.83 -21.13
C THR A 21 -5.09 15.22 -21.75
N THR A 22 -4.52 16.17 -21.01
CA THR A 22 -4.26 17.51 -21.52
C THR A 22 -3.02 17.53 -22.42
N PRO A 23 -2.88 18.49 -23.33
CA PRO A 23 -1.68 18.61 -24.18
C PRO A 23 -0.39 18.71 -23.36
N GLN A 24 -0.42 19.47 -22.26
CA GLN A 24 0.72 19.64 -21.36
C GLN A 24 1.15 18.31 -20.72
N ALA A 25 0.20 17.54 -20.19
CA ALA A 25 0.49 16.25 -19.57
C ALA A 25 1.00 15.24 -20.61
N LYS A 26 0.43 15.24 -21.83
CA LYS A 26 0.94 14.41 -22.94
C LYS A 26 2.41 14.71 -23.23
N ALA A 27 2.77 15.98 -23.39
CA ALA A 27 4.14 16.40 -23.71
C ALA A 27 5.15 15.98 -22.63
N LEU A 28 4.78 16.11 -21.36
CA LEU A 28 5.63 15.69 -20.24
C LEU A 28 5.83 14.16 -20.21
N ILE A 29 4.76 13.39 -20.40
CA ILE A 29 4.83 11.92 -20.46
C ILE A 29 5.67 11.47 -21.66
N GLU A 30 5.51 12.13 -22.81
CA GLU A 30 6.28 11.85 -24.02
C GLU A 30 7.77 12.08 -23.79
N GLN A 31 8.15 13.24 -23.23
CA GLN A 31 9.53 13.55 -22.87
C GLN A 31 10.11 12.52 -21.90
N ALA A 32 9.38 12.15 -20.85
CA ALA A 32 9.83 11.15 -19.88
C ALA A 32 10.03 9.77 -20.54
N SER A 33 9.10 9.35 -21.40
CA SER A 33 9.23 8.06 -22.12
C SER A 33 10.44 8.03 -23.06
N GLN A 34 10.72 9.16 -23.74
CA GLN A 34 11.88 9.30 -24.61
C GLN A 34 13.20 9.24 -23.81
N GLN A 35 13.27 9.91 -22.66
CA GLN A 35 14.43 9.85 -21.77
C GLN A 35 14.72 8.43 -21.27
N MET A 36 13.67 7.62 -21.07
CA MET A 36 13.79 6.22 -20.68
C MET A 36 14.00 5.25 -21.86
N GLY A 37 13.97 5.74 -23.11
CA GLY A 37 14.16 4.92 -24.31
C GLY A 37 13.02 3.92 -24.57
N VAL A 38 11.80 4.21 -24.10
CA VAL A 38 10.64 3.32 -24.22
C VAL A 38 9.47 4.02 -24.90
N SER A 39 8.49 3.25 -25.39
CA SER A 39 7.26 3.84 -25.93
C SER A 39 6.41 4.48 -24.84
N MET A 40 5.63 5.51 -25.18
CA MET A 40 4.70 6.14 -24.23
C MET A 40 3.76 5.13 -23.57
N SER A 41 3.19 4.19 -24.34
CA SER A 41 2.29 3.16 -23.79
C SER A 41 2.99 2.27 -22.77
N HIS A 42 4.24 1.87 -23.04
CA HIS A 42 5.02 1.06 -22.09
C HIS A 42 5.36 1.88 -20.84
N PHE A 43 5.83 3.11 -21.00
CA PHE A 43 6.11 4.02 -19.89
C PHE A 43 4.89 4.22 -18.98
N ILE A 44 3.74 4.50 -19.58
CA ILE A 44 2.47 4.71 -18.88
C ILE A 44 2.08 3.46 -18.10
N LEU A 45 2.11 2.29 -18.74
CA LEU A 45 1.72 1.03 -18.11
C LEU A 45 2.65 0.67 -16.94
N THR A 46 3.96 0.75 -17.16
CA THR A 46 4.96 0.42 -16.13
C THR A 46 4.87 1.38 -14.95
N THR A 47 4.70 2.69 -15.21
CA THR A 47 4.57 3.69 -14.15
C THR A 47 3.28 3.48 -13.35
N MET A 48 2.15 3.25 -14.02
CA MET A 48 0.88 2.98 -13.33
C MET A 48 0.96 1.70 -12.50
N TYR A 49 1.52 0.62 -13.06
CA TYR A 49 1.71 -0.64 -12.33
C TYR A 49 2.55 -0.46 -11.07
N GLN A 50 3.74 0.16 -11.20
CA GLN A 50 4.62 0.42 -10.07
C GLN A 50 3.93 1.28 -9.01
N LYS A 51 3.20 2.33 -9.44
CA LYS A 51 2.50 3.21 -8.51
C LYS A 51 1.35 2.51 -7.79
N SER A 52 0.59 1.68 -8.50
CA SER A 52 -0.46 0.85 -7.92
C SER A 52 0.10 -0.12 -6.89
N LEU A 53 1.25 -0.77 -7.16
CA LEU A 53 1.92 -1.63 -6.19
C LEU A 53 2.32 -0.85 -4.93
N GLU A 54 2.96 0.30 -5.08
CA GLU A 54 3.35 1.15 -3.94
C GLU A 54 2.14 1.54 -3.09
N LEU A 55 1.03 1.94 -3.72
CA LEU A 55 -0.18 2.34 -3.01
C LEU A 55 -0.83 1.17 -2.26
N LEU A 56 -0.89 0.00 -2.87
CA LEU A 56 -1.44 -1.21 -2.23
C LEU A 56 -0.56 -1.70 -1.09
N GLN A 57 0.77 -1.62 -1.23
CA GLN A 57 1.69 -1.96 -0.15
C GLN A 57 1.64 -0.93 0.98
N ALA A 58 1.54 0.36 0.66
CA ALA A 58 1.41 1.42 1.65
C ALA A 58 0.08 1.31 2.41
N SER A 59 -1.03 1.03 1.73
CA SER A 59 -2.32 0.83 2.40
C SER A 59 -2.32 -0.41 3.30
N GLN A 60 -1.69 -1.51 2.87
CA GLN A 60 -1.50 -2.68 3.72
C GLN A 60 -0.59 -2.40 4.94
N LYS A 61 0.45 -1.58 4.77
CA LYS A 61 1.29 -1.14 5.91
C LYS A 61 0.52 -0.27 6.89
N LEU A 62 -0.31 0.65 6.40
CA LEU A 62 -1.14 1.52 7.24
C LEU A 62 -2.27 0.76 7.97
N GLN A 63 -2.80 -0.32 7.37
CA GLN A 63 -3.84 -1.13 8.00
C GLN A 63 -3.29 -2.09 9.07
N ASN A 64 -2.01 -2.50 9.00
CA ASN A 64 -1.50 -3.57 9.85
C ASN A 64 -0.30 -3.24 10.74
N VAL A 65 0.36 -2.09 10.59
CA VAL A 65 1.55 -1.82 11.42
C VAL A 65 1.63 -0.34 11.78
N TRP A 66 1.41 -0.05 13.06
CA TRP A 66 2.15 1.02 13.74
C TRP A 66 3.62 0.68 13.58
N LEU A 67 4.22 1.08 12.45
CA LEU A 67 5.61 0.79 12.18
C LEU A 67 6.40 1.80 12.98
N VAL A 68 6.72 1.38 14.20
CA VAL A 68 7.56 2.12 15.11
C VAL A 68 8.96 2.15 14.49
N ASP A 69 9.20 3.11 13.61
CA ASP A 69 10.46 3.23 12.85
C ASP A 69 11.57 3.84 13.71
N ASN A 70 11.21 4.46 14.83
CA ASN A 70 12.13 4.99 15.82
C ASN A 70 12.53 3.91 16.85
N ASN A 71 13.83 3.71 17.04
CA ASN A 71 14.35 2.76 18.04
C ASN A 71 13.98 3.13 19.48
N GLN A 72 13.79 4.43 19.80
CA GLN A 72 13.38 4.85 21.14
C GLN A 72 11.96 4.37 21.46
N ASP A 73 11.04 4.54 20.53
CA ASP A 73 9.64 4.13 20.69
C ASP A 73 9.55 2.60 20.82
N LYS A 74 10.39 1.82 20.12
CA LYS A 74 10.49 0.36 20.30
C LYS A 74 10.90 -0.02 21.72
N MET A 75 11.86 0.69 22.29
CA MET A 75 12.31 0.43 23.66
C MET A 75 11.25 0.80 24.69
N LEU A 76 10.56 1.93 24.50
CA LEU A 76 9.44 2.35 25.36
C LEU A 76 8.29 1.34 25.34
N ILE A 77 7.88 0.89 24.14
CA ILE A 77 6.81 -0.12 24.01
C ILE A 77 7.24 -1.42 24.68
N LYS A 78 8.48 -1.88 24.45
CA LYS A 78 9.01 -3.07 25.10
C LYS A 78 8.99 -2.94 26.62
N ASP A 79 9.42 -1.80 27.16
CA ASP A 79 9.42 -1.56 28.61
C ASP A 79 7.99 -1.56 29.19
N ILE A 80 7.03 -0.93 28.51
CA ILE A 80 5.62 -0.95 28.92
C ILE A 80 5.03 -2.36 28.87
N LEU A 81 5.40 -3.18 27.87
CA LEU A 81 4.92 -4.56 27.77
C LEU A 81 5.54 -5.48 28.84
N ASP A 82 6.84 -5.31 29.12
CA ASP A 82 7.55 -6.10 30.12
C ASP A 82 7.18 -5.66 31.55
N ASN A 83 6.93 -4.37 31.74
CA ASN A 83 6.63 -3.72 33.01
C ASN A 83 5.33 -2.89 32.90
N SER A 84 4.19 -3.58 32.73
CA SER A 84 2.90 -2.89 32.59
C SER A 84 2.60 -2.03 33.82
N PRO A 85 2.45 -0.70 33.67
CA PRO A 85 2.06 0.15 34.78
C PRO A 85 0.63 -0.17 35.21
N PRO A 86 0.29 0.01 36.50
CA PRO A 86 -1.08 -0.12 36.95
C PRO A 86 -1.96 0.95 36.28
N PRO A 87 -3.27 0.68 36.07
CA PRO A 87 -4.21 1.66 35.54
C PRO A 87 -4.23 2.93 36.39
N THR A 88 -4.23 4.09 35.75
CA THR A 88 -4.30 5.37 36.48
C THR A 88 -5.71 5.60 37.03
N PRO A 89 -5.87 6.45 38.07
CA PRO A 89 -7.18 6.80 38.60
C PRO A 89 -8.16 7.33 37.54
N GLU A 90 -7.67 8.15 36.60
CA GLU A 90 -8.48 8.73 35.51
C GLU A 90 -8.97 7.65 34.54
N MET A 91 -8.12 6.67 34.23
CA MET A 91 -8.50 5.51 33.40
C MET A 91 -9.56 4.65 34.11
N LEU A 92 -9.43 4.45 35.42
CA LEU A 92 -10.42 3.73 36.22
C LEU A 92 -11.77 4.47 36.27
N GLU A 93 -11.77 5.80 36.33
CA GLU A 93 -12.99 6.60 36.24
C GLU A 93 -13.67 6.46 34.87
N LEU A 94 -12.89 6.48 33.78
CA LEU A 94 -13.41 6.25 32.43
C LEU A 94 -14.00 4.84 32.26
N LEU A 95 -13.36 3.81 32.81
CA LEU A 95 -13.89 2.44 32.76
C LEU A 95 -15.22 2.30 33.53
N LYS A 96 -15.35 2.94 34.69
CA LYS A 96 -16.61 2.97 35.45
C LYS A 96 -17.75 3.65 34.70
N LEU A 97 -17.44 4.68 33.91
CA LEU A 97 -18.44 5.35 33.06
C LEU A 97 -18.97 4.39 31.97
N THR A 98 -18.13 3.49 31.45
CA THR A 98 -18.55 2.50 30.44
C THR A 98 -19.36 1.33 31.01
N GLU A 99 -19.18 0.96 32.29
CA GLU A 99 -20.01 -0.06 32.95
C GLU A 99 -21.48 0.36 33.13
N SER A 100 -21.76 1.67 33.07
CA SER A 100 -23.12 2.22 33.18
C SER A 100 -23.87 2.30 31.84
N ILE A 101 -23.22 1.92 30.74
CA ILE A 101 -23.83 1.84 29.42
C ILE A 101 -24.33 0.39 29.27
N GLU A 102 -25.61 0.15 29.57
CA GLU A 102 -26.25 -1.11 29.16
C GLU A 102 -26.13 -1.22 27.64
N ASP A 103 -25.57 -2.33 27.16
CA ASP A 103 -25.56 -2.67 25.75
C ASP A 103 -27.02 -2.74 25.27
N PHE A 104 -27.46 -1.73 24.51
CA PHE A 104 -28.71 -1.78 23.76
C PHE A 104 -28.52 -2.67 22.52
N THR A 105 -28.32 -3.98 22.74
CA THR A 105 -28.58 -5.01 21.71
C THR A 105 -30.08 -5.18 21.46
#